data_AF-A0A7S8EMJ7-F1
#
_entry.id   AF-A0A7S8EMJ7-F1
#
_cell.length_a   1.000
_cell.length_b   1.000
_cell.length_c   1.000
_cell.angle_alpha   90.00
_cell.angle_beta   90.00
_cell.angle_gamma   90.00
#
_symmetry.space_group_name_H-M   'P 1'
#
loop_
_entity.id
_entity.type
_entity.pdbx_description
1 polymer ?
#
loop_
_entity_poly.entity_id
_entity_poly.type
_entity_poly.pdbx_seq_one_letter_code
_entity_poly.pdbx_strand_id
1 'polypeptide(L)'
;MTGQGQVTGDFAYQDDLSAFDALARSSAAVAVTFQSPGGNIQKAIDLGRLIRRLGLGTIQFRAVECASACSLAFLGGVLRFAEPGSIGVHKSSFSGDLALNTEDAVSGIQQMTADTITYMIEMGVDPALLQLSLQYDSDDIRYLSKSEMERYRVVTPAPGAAGQQAADQTPSPPASPQAPSPPQVASSSPSPDNPSLAIPAAHSGRIGHRKGSAPIKAQPDGKSASIAVLRNGSAVAILGNSGRWYRVQSGNQVGYMHDTWVHVDQYDSGPFGQFHVQVKSFDNLAEAESYVRSAPVPLSAYLVTNGWFAITLRDTFAEPMAKSLADEMKARGAIPTDAYSTNGNTYVRKVCCNQVP
;
A
#
# COMPACT_ATOMS: atom_id res chain seq x y z
N MET A 1 -3.66 -26.64 -10.84
CA MET A 1 -3.06 -27.03 -9.54
C MET A 1 -2.19 -28.25 -9.77
N THR A 2 -0.97 -28.26 -9.26
CA THR A 2 -0.08 -29.43 -9.30
C THR A 2 -0.46 -30.43 -8.20
N GLY A 3 0.03 -31.66 -8.27
CA GLY A 3 -0.24 -32.70 -7.25
C GLY A 3 0.21 -32.35 -5.82
N GLN A 4 0.96 -31.25 -5.63
CA GLN A 4 1.36 -30.72 -4.32
C GLN A 4 0.49 -29.55 -3.83
N GLY A 5 -0.60 -29.27 -4.53
CA GLY A 5 -1.55 -28.22 -4.17
C GLY A 5 -1.11 -26.80 -4.49
N GLN A 6 -0.21 -26.62 -5.46
CA GLN A 6 0.21 -25.31 -5.94
C GLN A 6 -0.58 -24.89 -7.19
N VAL A 7 -1.08 -23.66 -7.22
CA VAL A 7 -1.65 -23.00 -8.40
C VAL A 7 -0.56 -22.17 -9.08
N THR A 8 -0.36 -22.37 -10.38
CA THR A 8 0.74 -21.77 -11.15
C THR A 8 0.23 -21.17 -12.45
N GLY A 9 0.87 -20.11 -12.93
CA GLY A 9 0.54 -19.46 -14.21
C GLY A 9 -0.47 -18.32 -14.07
N ASP A 10 -0.88 -17.72 -15.19
CA ASP A 10 -1.91 -16.69 -15.23
C ASP A 10 -3.33 -17.28 -15.18
N PHE A 11 -4.31 -16.46 -14.78
CA PHE A 11 -5.73 -16.83 -14.84
C PHE A 11 -6.34 -16.42 -16.19
N ALA A 12 -6.66 -17.38 -17.04
CA ALA A 12 -7.30 -17.14 -18.33
C ALA A 12 -8.83 -17.26 -18.24
N TYR A 13 -9.56 -16.61 -19.16
CA TYR A 13 -11.03 -16.67 -19.22
C TYR A 13 -11.55 -18.11 -19.36
N GLN A 14 -10.85 -18.91 -20.16
CA GLN A 14 -11.21 -20.29 -20.50
C GLN A 14 -10.72 -21.34 -19.49
N ASP A 15 -10.07 -20.93 -18.40
CA ASP A 15 -9.56 -21.90 -17.43
C ASP A 15 -10.69 -22.78 -16.87
N ASP A 16 -10.45 -24.09 -16.90
CA ASP A 16 -11.36 -25.08 -16.36
C ASP A 16 -10.98 -25.42 -14.91
N LEU A 17 -11.85 -25.02 -13.97
CA LEU A 17 -11.68 -25.28 -12.55
C LEU A 17 -12.11 -26.70 -12.15
N SER A 18 -12.72 -27.49 -13.04
CA SER A 18 -13.12 -28.87 -12.75
C SER A 18 -11.91 -29.76 -12.44
N ALA A 19 -10.79 -29.54 -13.12
CA ALA A 19 -9.54 -30.24 -12.86
C ALA A 19 -8.97 -29.89 -11.48
N PHE A 20 -9.12 -28.64 -11.04
CA PHE A 20 -8.78 -28.23 -9.68
C PHE A 20 -9.67 -28.94 -8.65
N ASP A 21 -10.99 -28.94 -8.85
CA ASP A 21 -11.95 -29.58 -7.93
C ASP A 21 -11.69 -31.09 -7.79
N ALA A 22 -11.49 -31.78 -8.92
CA ALA A 22 -11.19 -33.21 -8.95
C ALA A 22 -9.86 -33.52 -8.23
N LEU A 23 -8.82 -32.72 -8.47
CA LEU A 23 -7.52 -32.91 -7.83
C LEU A 23 -7.60 -32.61 -6.32
N ALA A 24 -8.25 -31.52 -5.93
CA ALA A 24 -8.41 -31.16 -4.53
C ALA A 24 -9.15 -32.26 -3.74
N ARG A 25 -10.23 -32.82 -4.31
CA ARG A 25 -11.01 -33.91 -3.68
C ARG A 25 -10.29 -35.25 -3.62
N SER A 26 -9.43 -35.53 -4.59
CA SER A 26 -8.66 -36.78 -4.63
C SER A 26 -7.32 -36.70 -3.89
N SER A 27 -6.83 -35.48 -3.63
CA SER A 27 -5.62 -35.23 -2.85
C SER A 27 -5.90 -35.16 -1.35
N ALA A 28 -4.86 -35.40 -0.53
CA ALA A 28 -4.88 -35.08 0.91
C ALA A 28 -4.49 -33.62 1.20
N ALA A 29 -4.57 -32.72 0.21
CA ALA A 29 -4.18 -31.33 0.38
C ALA A 29 -5.15 -30.63 1.33
N VAL A 30 -4.59 -30.01 2.37
CA VAL A 30 -5.35 -29.17 3.33
C VAL A 30 -5.21 -27.69 3.03
N ALA A 31 -4.27 -27.33 2.15
CA ALA A 31 -4.00 -25.95 1.78
C ALA A 31 -3.52 -25.83 0.33
N VAL A 32 -3.66 -24.62 -0.21
CA VAL A 32 -3.24 -24.23 -1.56
C VAL A 32 -2.14 -23.18 -1.48
N THR A 33 -1.11 -23.32 -2.31
CA THR A 33 -0.06 -22.29 -2.51
C THR A 33 -0.16 -21.68 -3.90
N PHE A 34 0.40 -20.48 -4.11
CA PHE A 34 0.31 -19.79 -5.40
C PHE A 34 1.68 -19.35 -5.92
N GLN A 35 1.83 -19.45 -7.24
CA GLN A 35 2.89 -18.87 -8.05
C GLN A 35 2.26 -18.29 -9.32
N SER A 36 1.66 -17.10 -9.19
CA SER A 36 0.87 -16.48 -10.24
C SER A 36 1.02 -14.96 -10.25
N PRO A 37 1.27 -14.35 -11.42
CA PRO A 37 1.25 -12.89 -11.57
C PRO A 37 -0.18 -12.31 -11.58
N GLY A 38 -1.22 -13.17 -11.59
CA GLY A 38 -2.61 -12.78 -11.71
C GLY A 38 -3.20 -13.05 -13.09
N GLY A 39 -4.12 -12.21 -13.56
CA GLY A 39 -4.87 -12.42 -14.79
C GLY A 39 -6.34 -12.01 -14.65
N ASN A 40 -7.24 -12.86 -15.14
CA ASN A 40 -8.68 -12.62 -15.11
C ASN A 40 -9.26 -12.60 -13.68
N ILE A 41 -9.91 -11.50 -13.33
CA ILE A 41 -10.51 -11.25 -12.00
C ILE A 41 -11.61 -12.28 -11.70
N GLN A 42 -12.54 -12.48 -12.64
CA GLN A 42 -13.69 -13.37 -12.42
C GLN A 42 -13.24 -14.80 -12.16
N LYS A 43 -12.29 -15.30 -12.95
CA LYS A 43 -11.74 -16.65 -12.79
C LYS A 43 -11.05 -16.84 -11.45
N ALA A 44 -10.30 -15.83 -10.99
CA ALA A 44 -9.67 -15.87 -9.67
C ALA A 44 -10.71 -15.87 -8.53
N ILE A 45 -11.78 -15.08 -8.65
CA ILE A 45 -12.92 -15.12 -7.72
C ILE A 45 -13.59 -16.50 -7.71
N ASP A 46 -13.83 -17.08 -8.88
CA ASP A 46 -14.45 -18.40 -9.00
C ASP A 46 -13.58 -19.50 -8.35
N LEU A 47 -12.25 -19.43 -8.57
CA LEU A 47 -11.27 -20.30 -7.92
C LEU A 47 -11.27 -20.08 -6.40
N GLY A 48 -11.26 -18.84 -5.94
CA GLY A 48 -11.30 -18.52 -4.51
C GLY A 48 -12.58 -19.04 -3.82
N ARG A 49 -13.74 -18.88 -4.46
CA ARG A 49 -15.00 -19.48 -3.99
C ARG A 49 -14.94 -21.00 -3.98
N LEU A 50 -14.29 -21.63 -4.95
CA LEU A 50 -14.08 -23.08 -4.97
C LEU A 50 -13.17 -23.55 -3.82
N ILE A 51 -12.05 -22.88 -3.58
CA ILE A 51 -11.16 -23.11 -2.43
C ILE A 51 -11.95 -23.03 -1.12
N ARG A 52 -12.78 -21.99 -0.96
CA ARG A 52 -13.64 -21.81 0.22
C ARG A 52 -14.62 -22.97 0.41
N ARG A 53 -15.33 -23.36 -0.66
CA ARG A 53 -16.31 -24.47 -0.62
C ARG A 53 -15.67 -25.81 -0.29
N LEU A 54 -14.42 -26.02 -0.68
CA LEU A 54 -13.65 -27.23 -0.40
C LEU A 54 -13.02 -27.22 1.00
N GLY A 55 -13.13 -26.13 1.76
CA GLY A 55 -12.58 -26.02 3.11
C GLY A 55 -11.05 -25.95 3.15
N LEU A 56 -10.41 -25.56 2.04
CA LEU A 56 -8.96 -25.51 1.94
C LEU A 56 -8.40 -24.23 2.55
N GLY A 57 -7.25 -24.33 3.23
CA GLY A 57 -6.44 -23.17 3.59
C GLY A 57 -5.71 -22.59 2.38
N THR A 58 -5.20 -21.37 2.51
CA THR A 58 -4.29 -20.76 1.55
C THR A 58 -3.01 -20.32 2.26
N ILE A 59 -1.87 -20.57 1.60
CA ILE A 59 -0.54 -20.29 2.12
C ILE A 59 0.25 -19.56 1.03
N GLN A 60 0.73 -18.36 1.34
CA GLN A 60 1.60 -17.62 0.43
C GLN A 60 2.98 -17.40 1.05
N PHE A 61 4.01 -17.80 0.31
CA PHE A 61 5.41 -17.52 0.64
C PHE A 61 5.93 -16.37 -0.21
N ARG A 62 6.86 -15.58 0.35
CA ARG A 62 7.48 -14.43 -0.31
C ARG A 62 8.41 -14.83 -1.47
N ALA A 63 8.90 -16.07 -1.45
CA ALA A 63 9.79 -16.59 -2.50
C ALA A 63 9.07 -16.84 -3.84
N VAL A 64 7.74 -16.91 -3.83
CA VAL A 64 6.91 -17.14 -5.02
C VAL A 64 5.89 -16.01 -5.18
N GLU A 65 5.62 -15.63 -6.42
CA GLU A 65 4.77 -14.48 -6.72
C GLU A 65 3.28 -14.79 -6.53
N CYS A 66 2.56 -13.87 -5.89
CA CYS A 66 1.10 -13.82 -5.94
C CYS A 66 0.65 -12.36 -5.98
N ALA A 67 0.31 -11.88 -7.18
CA ALA A 67 -0.07 -10.50 -7.41
C ALA A 67 -1.42 -10.38 -8.15
N SER A 68 -2.04 -9.20 -8.08
CA SER A 68 -3.25 -8.88 -8.84
C SER A 68 -4.42 -9.83 -8.51
N ALA A 69 -5.06 -10.41 -9.54
CA ALA A 69 -6.11 -11.42 -9.38
C ALA A 69 -5.68 -12.64 -8.54
N CYS A 70 -4.39 -13.00 -8.47
CA CYS A 70 -3.93 -14.07 -7.57
C CYS A 70 -4.29 -13.78 -6.12
N SER A 71 -4.17 -12.51 -5.69
CA SER A 71 -4.54 -12.11 -4.34
C SER A 71 -6.01 -12.45 -4.05
N LEU A 72 -6.91 -12.26 -5.01
CA LEU A 72 -8.33 -12.61 -4.85
C LEU A 72 -8.55 -14.11 -4.68
N ALA A 73 -7.89 -14.95 -5.48
CA ALA A 73 -7.96 -16.41 -5.31
C ALA A 73 -7.45 -16.84 -3.92
N PHE A 74 -6.36 -16.23 -3.45
CA PHE A 74 -5.80 -16.45 -2.12
C PHE A 74 -6.80 -16.13 -0.98
N LEU A 75 -7.65 -15.10 -1.13
CA LEU A 75 -8.66 -14.75 -0.12
C LEU A 75 -9.72 -15.85 0.09
N GLY A 76 -9.81 -16.81 -0.82
CA GLY A 76 -10.73 -17.95 -0.75
C GLY A 76 -10.47 -18.89 0.44
N GLY A 77 -9.26 -18.91 0.99
CA GLY A 77 -8.89 -19.83 2.07
C GLY A 77 -9.78 -19.70 3.31
N VAL A 78 -10.10 -20.83 3.95
CA VAL A 78 -10.75 -20.83 5.29
C VAL A 78 -9.77 -20.42 6.40
N LEU A 79 -8.50 -20.78 6.22
CA LEU A 79 -7.35 -20.31 6.99
C LEU A 79 -6.37 -19.72 5.98
N ARG A 80 -5.88 -18.52 6.25
CA ARG A 80 -5.07 -17.74 5.31
C ARG A 80 -3.78 -17.34 5.98
N PHE A 81 -2.67 -17.92 5.54
CA PHE A 81 -1.33 -17.56 5.96
C PHE A 81 -0.59 -16.92 4.79
N ALA A 82 0.02 -15.77 5.02
CA ALA A 82 0.88 -15.14 4.03
C ALA A 82 2.09 -14.53 4.74
N GLU A 83 3.27 -14.73 4.17
CA GLU A 83 4.45 -14.01 4.62
C GLU A 83 4.31 -12.51 4.30
N PRO A 84 4.82 -11.60 5.15
CA PRO A 84 4.78 -10.18 4.86
C PRO A 84 5.42 -9.85 3.50
N GLY A 85 4.77 -8.99 2.73
CA GLY A 85 5.22 -8.61 1.38
C GLY A 85 5.03 -9.68 0.32
N SER A 86 4.29 -10.76 0.58
CA SER A 86 4.05 -11.84 -0.39
C SER A 86 2.76 -11.72 -1.21
N ILE A 87 1.87 -10.78 -0.84
CA ILE A 87 0.62 -10.51 -1.56
C ILE A 87 0.72 -9.14 -2.23
N GLY A 88 0.69 -9.13 -3.56
CA GLY A 88 0.69 -7.92 -4.38
C GLY A 88 -0.71 -7.48 -4.79
N VAL A 89 -1.03 -6.21 -4.59
CA VAL A 89 -2.27 -5.57 -5.04
C VAL A 89 -1.96 -4.38 -5.94
N HIS A 90 -2.82 -4.15 -6.93
CA HIS A 90 -2.81 -2.97 -7.79
C HIS A 90 -4.15 -2.89 -8.52
N LYS A 91 -4.41 -1.81 -9.26
CA LYS A 91 -5.58 -1.63 -10.13
C LYS A 91 -5.52 -2.71 -11.21
N SER A 92 -6.33 -3.74 -11.07
CA SER A 92 -6.53 -4.74 -12.12
C SER A 92 -7.27 -4.09 -13.30
N SER A 93 -6.96 -4.51 -14.53
CA SER A 93 -7.71 -4.07 -15.71
C SER A 93 -9.08 -4.73 -15.71
N PHE A 94 -10.11 -3.99 -15.31
CA PHE A 94 -11.53 -4.42 -15.36
C PHE A 94 -12.08 -4.56 -16.79
N SER A 95 -11.23 -4.42 -17.81
CA SER A 95 -11.54 -4.54 -19.21
C SER A 95 -11.20 -5.96 -19.69
N GLY A 96 -12.22 -6.78 -19.95
CA GLY A 96 -12.08 -7.87 -20.91
C GLY A 96 -11.90 -7.30 -22.31
N ASP A 97 -11.19 -8.03 -23.17
CA ASP A 97 -10.85 -7.67 -24.56
C ASP A 97 -12.06 -7.62 -25.51
N LEU A 98 -13.17 -7.03 -25.08
CA LEU A 98 -14.33 -6.77 -25.91
C LEU A 98 -14.36 -5.28 -26.22
N ALA A 99 -14.44 -4.97 -27.52
CA ALA A 99 -14.78 -3.65 -28.03
C ALA A 99 -16.20 -3.30 -27.59
N LEU A 100 -16.34 -2.88 -26.34
CA LEU A 100 -17.59 -2.40 -25.76
C LEU A 100 -17.69 -0.89 -26.03
N ASN A 101 -18.84 -0.48 -26.54
CA ASN A 101 -19.40 0.85 -26.32
C ASN A 101 -19.15 1.34 -24.88
N THR A 102 -18.82 2.62 -24.73
CA THR A 102 -18.35 3.21 -23.47
C THR A 102 -19.31 3.02 -22.30
N GLU A 103 -20.61 2.94 -22.55
CA GLU A 103 -21.64 2.69 -21.53
C GLU A 103 -21.63 1.25 -21.00
N ASP A 104 -21.48 0.25 -21.88
CA ASP A 104 -21.40 -1.15 -21.46
C ASP A 104 -20.05 -1.44 -20.80
N ALA A 105 -18.99 -0.75 -21.22
CA ALA A 105 -17.69 -0.80 -20.54
C ALA A 105 -17.76 -0.24 -19.11
N VAL A 106 -18.40 0.91 -18.90
CA VAL A 106 -18.59 1.51 -17.56
C VAL A 106 -19.48 0.61 -16.70
N SER A 107 -20.57 0.10 -17.25
CA SER A 107 -21.48 -0.81 -16.55
C SER A 107 -20.77 -2.10 -16.14
N GLY A 108 -19.95 -2.66 -17.02
CA GLY A 108 -19.12 -3.84 -16.72
C GLY A 108 -18.09 -3.60 -15.61
N ILE A 109 -17.43 -2.44 -15.61
CA ILE A 109 -16.49 -2.05 -14.54
C ILE A 109 -17.20 -1.91 -13.20
N GLN A 110 -18.36 -1.24 -13.19
CA GLN A 110 -19.16 -1.06 -11.97
C GLN A 110 -19.63 -2.40 -11.41
N GLN A 111 -20.12 -3.29 -12.28
CA GLN A 111 -20.54 -4.63 -11.88
C GLN A 111 -19.37 -5.44 -11.33
N MET A 112 -18.23 -5.46 -12.03
CA MET A 112 -17.06 -6.20 -11.57
C MET A 112 -16.46 -5.64 -10.27
N THR A 113 -16.55 -4.32 -10.06
CA THR A 113 -16.19 -3.68 -8.78
C THR A 113 -17.12 -4.16 -7.67
N ALA A 114 -18.43 -4.16 -7.91
CA ALA A 114 -19.43 -4.65 -6.96
C ALA A 114 -19.25 -6.14 -6.63
N ASP A 115 -18.96 -6.96 -7.64
CA ASP A 115 -18.69 -8.39 -7.47
C ASP A 115 -17.41 -8.63 -6.65
N THR A 116 -16.38 -7.82 -6.86
CA THR A 116 -15.13 -7.88 -6.08
C THR A 116 -15.36 -7.50 -4.62
N ILE A 117 -16.11 -6.41 -4.37
CA ILE A 117 -16.50 -6.00 -3.01
C ILE A 117 -17.30 -7.11 -2.33
N THR A 118 -18.30 -7.65 -3.03
CA THR A 118 -19.15 -8.74 -2.53
C THR A 118 -18.31 -9.95 -2.18
N TYR A 119 -17.40 -10.35 -3.06
CA TYR A 119 -16.47 -11.45 -2.83
C TYR A 119 -15.56 -11.19 -1.61
N MET A 120 -14.99 -9.99 -1.46
CA MET A 120 -14.18 -9.64 -0.29
C MET A 120 -14.98 -9.79 1.01
N ILE A 121 -16.23 -9.33 1.03
CA ILE A 121 -17.13 -9.49 2.17
C ILE A 121 -17.41 -10.98 2.45
N GLU A 122 -17.76 -11.76 1.42
CA GLU A 122 -17.96 -13.22 1.53
C GLU A 122 -16.73 -13.93 2.12
N MET A 123 -15.53 -13.47 1.78
CA MET A 123 -14.28 -14.04 2.26
C MET A 123 -13.86 -13.55 3.66
N GLY A 124 -14.55 -12.55 4.23
CA GLY A 124 -14.21 -11.97 5.52
C GLY A 124 -13.04 -10.99 5.45
N VAL A 125 -12.85 -10.33 4.30
CA VAL A 125 -11.84 -9.31 4.01
C VAL A 125 -12.49 -7.93 4.14
N ASP A 126 -11.70 -6.93 4.54
CA ASP A 126 -12.15 -5.54 4.50
C ASP A 126 -12.16 -4.99 3.06
N PRO A 127 -13.31 -4.53 2.52
CA PRO A 127 -13.37 -3.94 1.17
C PRO A 127 -12.49 -2.71 0.96
N ALA A 128 -12.01 -2.06 2.03
CA ALA A 128 -11.00 -1.00 1.93
C ALA A 128 -9.70 -1.49 1.25
N LEU A 129 -9.43 -2.80 1.22
CA LEU A 129 -8.34 -3.37 0.44
C LEU A 129 -8.47 -3.08 -1.06
N LEU A 130 -9.69 -3.11 -1.59
CA LEU A 130 -9.94 -2.75 -2.99
C LEU A 130 -9.63 -1.28 -3.23
N GLN A 131 -9.99 -0.40 -2.31
CA GLN A 131 -9.64 1.02 -2.40
C GLN A 131 -8.12 1.22 -2.39
N LEU A 132 -7.37 0.46 -1.59
CA LEU A 132 -5.91 0.48 -1.62
C LEU A 132 -5.38 0.00 -2.98
N SER A 133 -5.87 -1.13 -3.47
CA SER A 133 -5.51 -1.68 -4.78
C SER A 133 -5.71 -0.67 -5.92
N LEU A 134 -6.85 0.02 -5.95
CA LEU A 134 -7.20 1.00 -6.99
C LEU A 134 -6.31 2.25 -7.01
N GLN A 135 -5.53 2.51 -5.95
CA GLN A 135 -4.59 3.66 -5.87
C GLN A 135 -3.28 3.42 -6.63
N TYR A 136 -3.01 2.19 -7.05
CA TYR A 136 -1.77 1.82 -7.73
C TYR A 136 -2.08 1.35 -9.15
N ASP A 137 -1.35 1.85 -10.14
CA ASP A 137 -1.57 1.48 -11.55
C ASP A 137 -1.17 0.03 -11.86
N SER A 138 -1.59 -0.48 -13.03
CA SER A 138 -1.40 -1.90 -13.36
C SER A 138 0.06 -2.34 -13.50
N ASP A 139 1.01 -1.43 -13.65
CA ASP A 139 2.46 -1.67 -13.69
C ASP A 139 3.17 -1.35 -12.36
N ASP A 140 2.44 -0.90 -11.33
CA ASP A 140 2.97 -0.53 -10.00
C ASP A 140 2.37 -1.44 -8.90
N ILE A 141 2.94 -2.63 -8.72
CA ILE A 141 2.41 -3.61 -7.77
C ILE A 141 2.79 -3.23 -6.35
N ARG A 142 1.78 -2.99 -5.50
CA ARG A 142 1.95 -2.76 -4.07
C ARG A 142 1.86 -4.05 -3.29
N TYR A 143 2.97 -4.49 -2.69
CA TYR A 143 3.02 -5.67 -1.84
C TYR A 143 2.69 -5.34 -0.38
N LEU A 144 1.70 -6.00 0.21
CA LEU A 144 1.16 -5.68 1.54
C LEU A 144 2.13 -6.00 2.68
N SER A 145 2.23 -5.12 3.68
CA SER A 145 2.95 -5.40 4.92
C SER A 145 2.13 -6.35 5.82
N LYS A 146 2.75 -6.89 6.87
CA LYS A 146 2.03 -7.70 7.88
C LYS A 146 0.84 -6.96 8.48
N SER A 147 1.04 -5.71 8.89
CA SER A 147 0.01 -4.91 9.54
C SER A 147 -1.13 -4.55 8.58
N GLU A 148 -0.83 -4.36 7.29
CA GLU A 148 -1.86 -4.17 6.27
C GLU A 148 -2.64 -5.46 6.04
N MET A 149 -1.96 -6.61 5.97
CA MET A 149 -2.63 -7.91 5.86
C MET A 149 -3.55 -8.19 7.04
N GLU A 150 -3.17 -7.79 8.26
CA GLU A 150 -4.03 -7.89 9.45
C GLU A 150 -5.18 -6.87 9.41
N ARG A 151 -4.89 -5.59 9.15
CA ARG A 151 -5.88 -4.50 9.08
C ARG A 151 -6.98 -4.79 8.06
N TYR A 152 -6.60 -5.26 6.87
CA TYR A 152 -7.54 -5.59 5.82
C TYR A 152 -8.08 -7.02 5.90
N ARG A 153 -7.68 -7.80 6.93
CA ARG A 153 -8.10 -9.19 7.13
C ARG A 153 -7.79 -10.08 5.91
N VAL A 154 -6.62 -9.88 5.31
CA VAL A 154 -6.06 -10.72 4.24
C VAL A 154 -5.57 -12.05 4.81
N VAL A 155 -4.95 -12.03 5.99
CA VAL A 155 -4.58 -13.23 6.75
C VAL A 155 -5.58 -13.51 7.86
N THR A 156 -5.74 -14.77 8.23
CA THR A 156 -6.57 -15.16 9.38
C THR A 156 -5.74 -15.11 10.66
N PRO A 157 -6.26 -14.54 11.76
CA PRO A 157 -5.59 -14.61 13.04
C PRO A 157 -5.44 -16.07 13.48
N ALA A 158 -4.32 -16.39 14.14
CA ALA A 158 -4.09 -17.73 14.67
C ALA A 158 -5.21 -18.09 15.67
N PRO A 159 -5.69 -19.35 15.68
CA PRO A 159 -6.67 -19.80 16.66
C PRO A 159 -6.09 -19.61 18.07
N GLY A 160 -6.61 -18.62 18.80
CA GLY A 160 -6.08 -18.21 20.11
C GLY A 160 -6.15 -16.70 20.38
N ALA A 161 -6.29 -15.86 19.34
CA ALA A 161 -6.37 -14.39 19.51
C ALA A 161 -7.81 -13.84 19.63
N ALA A 162 -8.84 -14.69 19.57
CA ALA A 162 -10.26 -14.29 19.60
C ALA A 162 -10.93 -14.43 20.98
N GLY A 163 -10.16 -14.56 22.06
CA GLY A 163 -10.68 -14.86 23.40
C GLY A 163 -10.06 -14.02 24.50
N GLN A 164 -10.03 -12.69 24.38
CA GLN A 164 -9.66 -11.80 25.50
C GLN A 164 -10.14 -10.36 25.31
N GLN A 165 -11.39 -10.18 24.88
CA GLN A 165 -12.13 -8.91 25.06
C GLN A 165 -13.59 -9.22 25.39
N ALA A 166 -13.83 -9.95 26.48
CA ALA A 166 -15.15 -10.10 27.09
C ALA A 166 -15.02 -10.64 28.53
N ALA A 167 -14.41 -9.86 29.43
CA ALA A 167 -14.61 -9.94 30.88
C ALA A 167 -13.70 -8.90 31.57
N ASP A 168 -14.17 -7.66 31.72
CA ASP A 168 -13.88 -6.85 32.91
C ASP A 168 -14.65 -5.51 32.92
N GLN A 169 -15.96 -5.57 32.80
CA GLN A 169 -16.81 -4.44 33.23
C GLN A 169 -17.95 -4.96 34.09
N THR A 170 -17.64 -5.10 35.38
CA THR A 170 -18.66 -5.06 36.43
C THR A 170 -19.03 -3.58 36.64
N PRO A 171 -20.30 -3.18 36.52
CA PRO A 171 -20.69 -1.78 36.64
C PRO A 171 -20.66 -1.34 38.12
N SER A 172 -19.91 -0.28 38.43
CA SER A 172 -20.02 0.45 39.69
C SER A 172 -21.00 1.64 39.55
N PRO A 173 -21.73 2.00 40.62
CA PRO A 173 -22.88 2.92 40.56
C PRO A 173 -22.48 4.41 40.33
N PRO A 174 -23.42 5.26 39.88
CA PRO A 174 -23.11 6.60 39.40
C PRO A 174 -22.85 7.60 40.54
N ALA A 175 -21.80 8.40 40.38
CA ALA A 175 -21.60 9.62 41.15
C ALA A 175 -22.47 10.76 40.57
N SER A 176 -23.02 11.58 41.47
CA SER A 176 -23.93 12.71 41.17
C SER A 176 -23.25 13.88 40.43
N PRO A 177 -24.01 14.77 39.78
CA PRO A 177 -23.49 15.77 38.85
C PRO A 177 -22.98 17.04 39.55
N GLN A 178 -21.79 17.52 39.18
CA GLN A 178 -21.35 18.89 39.45
C GLN A 178 -21.62 19.78 38.23
N ALA A 179 -22.21 20.95 38.50
CA ALA A 179 -22.57 21.97 37.52
C ALA A 179 -21.33 22.71 36.93
N PRO A 180 -21.43 23.27 35.72
CA PRO A 180 -20.31 23.92 35.03
C PRO A 180 -20.09 25.37 35.49
N SER A 181 -18.83 25.80 35.54
CA SER A 181 -18.44 27.22 35.65
C SER A 181 -18.24 27.84 34.24
N PRO A 182 -18.42 29.17 34.07
CA PRO A 182 -18.51 29.81 32.74
C PRO A 182 -17.16 29.92 32.00
N PRO A 183 -17.19 30.12 30.67
CA PRO A 183 -15.98 30.09 29.85
C PRO A 183 -15.16 31.37 29.99
N GLN A 184 -13.89 31.25 30.42
CA GLN A 184 -12.89 32.29 30.21
C GLN A 184 -12.40 32.23 28.76
N VAL A 185 -12.71 33.29 28.02
CA VAL A 185 -12.16 33.58 26.70
C VAL A 185 -10.70 33.94 26.90
N ALA A 186 -9.80 32.98 26.68
CA ALA A 186 -8.36 33.23 26.60
C ALA A 186 -7.93 32.96 25.15
N SER A 187 -7.60 34.06 24.48
CA SER A 187 -6.95 34.12 23.18
C SER A 187 -5.66 33.30 23.19
N SER A 188 -5.67 32.11 22.59
CA SER A 188 -4.46 31.33 22.39
C SER A 188 -3.75 31.79 21.12
N SER A 189 -2.76 32.66 21.28
CA SER A 189 -1.65 32.76 20.33
C SER A 189 -0.88 31.43 20.33
N PRO A 190 -0.40 30.94 19.18
CA PRO A 190 0.26 29.63 19.10
C PRO A 190 1.66 29.66 19.73
N SER A 191 1.96 28.66 20.55
CA SER A 191 3.31 28.36 21.05
C SER A 191 4.22 27.80 19.93
N PRO A 192 5.55 27.96 19.99
CA PRO A 192 6.46 27.64 18.87
C PRO A 192 6.78 26.14 18.65
N ASP A 193 6.34 25.24 19.52
CA ASP A 193 6.94 23.89 19.63
C ASP A 193 6.11 22.73 19.04
N ASN A 194 5.06 23.00 18.27
CA ASN A 194 4.38 21.97 17.49
C ASN A 194 4.77 22.09 16.01
N PRO A 195 5.48 21.09 15.41
CA PRO A 195 5.72 21.12 13.99
C PRO A 195 4.36 21.09 13.28
N SER A 196 4.04 22.18 12.57
CA SER A 196 2.79 22.26 11.80
C SER A 196 2.69 21.06 10.86
N LEU A 197 1.63 20.27 11.03
CA LEU A 197 1.32 19.13 10.16
C LEU A 197 0.61 19.56 8.86
N ALA A 198 0.48 20.86 8.62
CA ALA A 198 -0.03 21.36 7.34
C ALA A 198 0.91 20.94 6.21
N ILE A 199 0.37 20.55 5.06
CA ILE A 199 1.21 20.24 3.89
C ILE A 199 1.34 21.52 3.05
N PRO A 200 2.55 22.05 2.81
CA PRO A 200 2.73 23.21 1.95
C PRO A 200 2.20 22.96 0.54
N ALA A 201 1.69 23.99 -0.11
CA ALA A 201 1.32 23.91 -1.51
C ALA A 201 2.58 23.63 -2.35
N ALA A 202 2.47 22.68 -3.27
CA ALA A 202 3.53 22.39 -4.23
C ALA A 202 3.37 23.31 -5.44
N HIS A 203 4.41 24.06 -5.78
CA HIS A 203 4.41 24.99 -6.92
C HIS A 203 5.61 24.79 -7.86
N SER A 204 6.65 24.08 -7.43
CA SER A 204 7.78 23.71 -8.29
C SER A 204 8.42 22.40 -7.85
N GLY A 205 9.11 21.75 -8.78
CA GLY A 205 9.89 20.57 -8.46
C GLY A 205 10.83 20.12 -9.57
N ARG A 206 11.48 19.00 -9.32
CA ARG A 206 12.40 18.34 -10.22
C ARG A 206 12.05 16.87 -10.37
N ILE A 207 12.28 16.31 -11.56
CA ILE A 207 12.01 14.88 -11.78
C ILE A 207 13.00 14.04 -10.98
N GLY A 208 12.50 13.10 -10.20
CA GLY A 208 13.32 12.21 -9.37
C GLY A 208 12.77 10.79 -9.39
N HIS A 209 13.04 10.02 -10.44
CA HIS A 209 12.51 8.67 -10.61
C HIS A 209 13.62 7.61 -10.67
N ARG A 210 13.38 6.40 -10.15
CA ARG A 210 14.41 5.32 -10.08
C ARG A 210 14.93 4.90 -11.46
N LYS A 211 14.11 4.98 -12.50
CA LYS A 211 14.53 4.66 -13.89
C LYS A 211 15.27 5.82 -14.58
N GLY A 212 15.63 6.88 -13.86
CA GLY A 212 16.36 8.04 -14.40
C GLY A 212 15.52 9.00 -15.25
N SER A 213 14.25 8.70 -15.49
CA SER A 213 13.29 9.54 -16.22
C SER A 213 11.85 9.19 -15.84
N ALA A 214 10.93 10.13 -16.07
CA ALA A 214 9.49 9.96 -15.85
C ALA A 214 8.66 10.61 -16.97
N PRO A 215 7.52 10.01 -17.35
CA PRO A 215 6.65 10.57 -18.38
C PRO A 215 5.74 11.68 -17.85
N ILE A 216 5.49 12.70 -18.68
CA ILE A 216 4.33 13.59 -18.52
C ILE A 216 3.14 12.91 -19.21
N LYS A 217 2.08 12.62 -18.47
CA LYS A 217 0.85 11.98 -18.95
C LYS A 217 -0.17 13.02 -19.39
N ALA A 218 -0.98 12.68 -20.39
CA ALA A 218 -2.06 13.57 -20.84
C ALA A 218 -3.18 13.73 -19.81
N GLN A 219 -3.45 12.68 -19.04
CA GLN A 219 -4.43 12.64 -17.95
C GLN A 219 -3.76 12.14 -16.66
N PRO A 220 -4.34 12.41 -15.47
CA PRO A 220 -3.84 11.89 -14.19
C PRO A 220 -4.14 10.38 -14.03
N ASP A 221 -3.63 9.57 -14.95
CA ASP A 221 -3.76 8.11 -15.02
C ASP A 221 -2.47 7.53 -15.62
N GLY A 222 -1.86 6.53 -14.98
CA GLY A 222 -0.64 5.89 -15.48
C GLY A 222 -0.80 5.20 -16.83
N LYS A 223 -2.02 4.83 -17.22
CA LYS A 223 -2.33 4.26 -18.54
C LYS A 223 -2.52 5.30 -19.63
N SER A 224 -2.63 6.59 -19.27
CA SER A 224 -2.76 7.67 -20.23
C SER A 224 -1.54 7.72 -21.17
N ALA A 225 -1.76 8.19 -22.39
CA ALA A 225 -0.70 8.53 -23.33
C ALA A 225 0.31 9.47 -22.67
N SER A 226 1.59 9.20 -22.91
CA SER A 226 2.68 10.08 -22.50
C SER A 226 2.85 11.17 -23.55
N ILE A 227 2.71 12.43 -23.15
CA ILE A 227 2.94 13.60 -24.02
C ILE A 227 4.44 13.87 -24.16
N ALA A 228 5.21 13.55 -23.12
CA ALA A 228 6.66 13.68 -23.11
C ALA A 228 7.31 12.79 -22.06
N VAL A 229 8.63 12.67 -22.11
CA VAL A 229 9.45 12.00 -21.10
C VAL A 229 10.57 12.94 -20.67
N LEU A 230 10.65 13.20 -19.37
CA LEU A 230 11.65 14.07 -18.77
C LEU A 230 12.69 13.25 -18.00
N ARG A 231 13.96 13.63 -18.12
CA ARG A 231 15.06 13.01 -17.35
C ARG A 231 15.07 13.52 -15.91
N ASN A 232 15.65 12.75 -15.01
CA ASN A 232 15.87 13.19 -13.64
C ASN A 232 16.63 14.52 -13.60
N GLY A 233 16.22 15.41 -12.72
CA GLY A 233 16.77 16.76 -12.57
C GLY A 233 16.14 17.80 -13.51
N SER A 234 15.31 17.40 -14.48
CA SER A 234 14.50 18.35 -15.25
C SER A 234 13.52 19.10 -14.34
N ALA A 235 13.41 20.42 -14.54
CA ALA A 235 12.50 21.28 -13.78
C ALA A 235 11.07 21.27 -14.31
N VAL A 236 10.13 21.33 -13.38
CA VAL A 236 8.70 21.44 -13.65
C VAL A 236 8.06 22.49 -12.74
N ALA A 237 7.16 23.29 -13.30
CA ALA A 237 6.21 24.08 -12.52
C ALA A 237 5.03 23.19 -12.14
N ILE A 238 4.60 23.21 -10.89
CA ILE A 238 3.43 22.47 -10.41
C ILE A 238 2.27 23.45 -10.37
N LEU A 239 1.28 23.21 -11.23
CA LEU A 239 0.12 24.08 -11.44
C LEU A 239 -1.08 23.70 -10.56
N GLY A 240 -1.04 22.50 -9.96
CA GLY A 240 -2.09 21.99 -9.09
C GLY A 240 -1.94 20.49 -8.87
N ASN A 241 -2.84 19.95 -8.06
CA ASN A 241 -2.90 18.54 -7.71
C ASN A 241 -4.28 17.95 -8.04
N SER A 242 -4.29 16.69 -8.46
CA SER A 242 -5.49 15.87 -8.66
C SER A 242 -5.23 14.50 -8.06
N GLY A 243 -5.68 14.30 -6.81
CA GLY A 243 -5.30 13.14 -6.03
C GLY A 243 -3.78 13.02 -5.90
N ARG A 244 -3.22 11.91 -6.38
CA ARG A 244 -1.77 11.61 -6.38
C ARG A 244 -1.02 12.13 -7.61
N TRP A 245 -1.64 12.99 -8.41
CA TRP A 245 -1.06 13.52 -9.63
C TRP A 245 -0.85 15.02 -9.54
N TYR A 246 0.36 15.48 -9.82
CA TYR A 246 0.64 16.88 -10.05
C TYR A 246 0.32 17.23 -11.50
N ARG A 247 -0.47 18.27 -11.70
CA ARG A 247 -0.56 18.94 -13.00
C ARG A 247 0.70 19.78 -13.15
N VAL A 248 1.56 19.40 -14.08
CA VAL A 248 2.89 20.00 -14.27
C VAL A 248 3.01 20.69 -15.61
N GLN A 249 3.92 21.68 -15.67
CA GLN A 249 4.36 22.31 -16.89
C GLN A 249 5.88 22.27 -17.00
N SER A 250 6.37 21.86 -18.17
CA SER A 250 7.78 21.93 -18.54
C SER A 250 7.90 22.48 -19.95
N GLY A 251 8.42 23.70 -20.10
CA GLY A 251 8.36 24.44 -21.36
C GLY A 251 6.92 24.60 -21.86
N ASN A 252 6.66 24.13 -23.09
CA ASN A 252 5.33 24.19 -23.72
C ASN A 252 4.45 22.97 -23.41
N GLN A 253 4.96 22.00 -22.67
CA GLN A 253 4.23 20.78 -22.35
C GLN A 253 3.52 20.94 -21.02
N VAL A 254 2.21 20.71 -21.00
CA VAL A 254 1.39 20.68 -19.79
C VAL A 254 0.69 19.33 -19.72
N GLY A 255 0.78 18.68 -18.57
CA GLY A 255 0.14 17.39 -18.35
C GLY A 255 0.24 16.98 -16.88
N TYR A 256 0.25 15.68 -16.61
CA TYR A 256 0.21 15.13 -15.26
C TYR A 256 1.40 14.23 -14.99
N MET A 257 1.95 14.33 -13.79
CA MET A 257 2.99 13.43 -13.29
C MET A 257 2.58 12.92 -11.91
N HIS A 258 2.84 11.64 -11.65
CA HIS A 258 2.53 11.05 -10.36
C HIS A 258 3.41 11.65 -9.26
N ASP A 259 2.87 11.78 -8.05
CA ASP A 259 3.53 12.43 -6.91
C ASP A 259 4.88 11.81 -6.55
N THR A 260 5.02 10.49 -6.69
CA THR A 260 6.28 9.77 -6.46
C THR A 260 7.37 10.04 -7.51
N TRP A 261 7.08 10.76 -8.59
CA TRP A 261 8.04 11.06 -9.66
C TRP A 261 8.63 12.47 -9.56
N VAL A 262 8.02 13.34 -8.74
CA VAL A 262 8.40 14.75 -8.63
C VAL A 262 8.93 15.02 -7.23
N HIS A 263 10.21 15.38 -7.15
CA HIS A 263 10.81 15.96 -5.96
C HIS A 263 10.36 17.42 -5.86
N VAL A 264 9.52 17.73 -4.87
CA VAL A 264 8.91 19.06 -4.71
C VAL A 264 9.86 19.97 -3.95
N ASP A 265 10.17 21.15 -4.50
CA ASP A 265 11.18 22.06 -3.92
C ASP A 265 10.73 22.68 -2.59
N GLN A 266 9.41 22.70 -2.34
CA GLN A 266 8.82 23.20 -1.09
C GLN A 266 8.89 22.19 0.06
N TYR A 267 9.25 20.94 -0.24
CA TYR A 267 9.28 19.86 0.75
C TYR A 267 10.71 19.60 1.19
N ASP A 268 10.90 19.43 2.50
CA ASP A 268 12.16 18.93 3.06
C ASP A 268 12.14 17.39 3.03
N SER A 269 12.25 16.85 1.82
CA SER A 269 12.31 15.41 1.54
C SER A 269 13.74 14.84 1.59
N GLY A 270 14.73 15.65 1.99
CA GLY A 270 16.16 15.31 1.90
C GLY A 270 16.80 15.69 0.55
N PRO A 271 18.11 15.45 0.37
CA PRO A 271 18.82 15.91 -0.82
C PRO A 271 18.34 15.20 -2.09
N PHE A 272 18.15 15.96 -3.17
CA PHE A 272 17.79 15.42 -4.48
C PHE A 272 18.78 14.33 -4.94
N GLY A 273 18.24 13.20 -5.41
CA GLY A 273 19.03 12.06 -5.90
C GLY A 273 19.59 11.16 -4.81
N GLN A 274 19.41 11.50 -3.53
CA GLN A 274 19.67 10.60 -2.42
C GLN A 274 18.42 9.79 -2.07
N PHE A 275 18.64 8.61 -1.51
CA PHE A 275 17.61 7.66 -1.14
C PHE A 275 17.56 7.53 0.38
N HIS A 276 16.33 7.45 0.88
CA HIS A 276 16.03 7.05 2.24
C HIS A 276 15.99 5.53 2.32
N VAL A 277 16.31 5.00 3.51
CA VAL A 277 15.92 3.64 3.88
C VAL A 277 14.74 3.77 4.82
N GLN A 278 13.53 3.53 4.31
CA GLN A 278 12.30 3.56 5.10
C GLN A 278 12.16 2.24 5.84
N VAL A 279 11.98 2.31 7.14
CA VAL A 279 11.95 1.14 8.04
C VAL A 279 10.56 0.86 8.59
N LYS A 280 9.69 1.88 8.65
CA LYS A 280 8.31 1.76 9.15
C LYS A 280 7.45 2.93 8.70
N SER A 281 6.15 2.82 8.91
CA SER A 281 5.19 3.92 8.81
C SER A 281 4.15 3.88 9.91
N PHE A 282 3.61 5.04 10.26
CA PHE A 282 2.54 5.22 11.24
C PHE A 282 1.52 6.24 10.72
N ASP A 283 0.26 6.11 11.08
CA ASP A 283 -0.78 7.12 10.85
C ASP A 283 -0.92 8.10 12.04
N ASN A 284 -0.15 7.87 13.11
CA ASN A 284 -0.14 8.65 14.34
C ASN A 284 1.27 9.19 14.64
N LEU A 285 1.37 10.51 14.87
CA LEU A 285 2.65 11.17 15.18
C LEU A 285 3.24 10.66 16.50
N ALA A 286 2.42 10.48 17.54
CA ALA A 286 2.92 10.09 18.86
C ALA A 286 3.61 8.71 18.82
N GLU A 287 3.05 7.78 18.06
CA GLU A 287 3.64 6.46 17.85
C GLU A 287 4.89 6.52 16.97
N ALA A 288 4.87 7.35 15.91
CA ALA A 288 6.05 7.61 15.09
C ALA A 288 7.22 8.12 15.95
N GLU A 289 6.96 9.10 16.82
CA GLU A 289 7.96 9.65 17.74
C GLU A 289 8.45 8.62 18.75
N SER A 290 7.54 7.88 19.37
CA SER A 290 7.90 6.82 20.32
C SER A 290 8.79 5.77 19.65
N TYR A 291 8.46 5.37 18.43
CA TYR A 291 9.27 4.42 17.67
C TYR A 291 10.66 4.96 17.38
N VAL A 292 10.78 6.20 16.88
CA VAL A 292 12.08 6.85 16.62
C VAL A 292 12.93 6.95 17.88
N ARG A 293 12.37 7.35 19.02
CA ARG A 293 13.11 7.52 20.28
C ARG A 293 13.57 6.19 20.90
N SER A 294 12.79 5.13 20.69
CA SER A 294 13.09 3.78 21.21
C SER A 294 14.06 2.98 20.33
N ALA A 295 14.33 3.45 19.10
CA ALA A 295 15.07 2.68 18.12
C ALA A 295 16.56 2.57 18.48
N PRO A 296 17.18 1.38 18.29
CA PRO A 296 18.60 1.17 18.56
C PRO A 296 19.51 1.79 17.50
N VAL A 297 18.94 2.31 16.41
CA VAL A 297 19.64 2.97 15.31
C VAL A 297 19.09 4.39 15.14
N PRO A 298 19.90 5.35 14.66
CA PRO A 298 19.42 6.72 14.43
C PRO A 298 18.33 6.76 13.35
N LEU A 299 17.11 7.12 13.73
CA LEU A 299 15.97 7.26 12.83
C LEU A 299 15.49 8.73 12.73
N SER A 300 14.74 9.03 11.68
CA SER A 300 13.94 10.25 11.52
C SER A 300 12.50 9.88 11.14
N ALA A 301 11.55 10.73 11.52
CA ALA A 301 10.16 10.66 11.09
C ALA A 301 9.86 11.81 10.13
N TYR A 302 9.25 11.49 8.98
CA TYR A 302 8.83 12.45 7.96
C TYR A 302 7.31 12.42 7.81
N LEU A 303 6.68 13.60 7.78
CA LEU A 303 5.30 13.74 7.32
C LEU A 303 5.24 13.43 5.82
N VAL A 304 4.23 12.70 5.37
CA VAL A 304 4.00 12.31 3.97
C VAL A 304 2.80 13.06 3.40
N THR A 305 2.75 13.26 2.08
CA THR A 305 1.65 13.96 1.38
C THR A 305 0.25 13.39 1.62
N ASN A 306 0.13 12.15 2.07
CA ASN A 306 -1.13 11.51 2.44
C ASN A 306 -1.47 11.61 3.94
N GLY A 307 -0.69 12.37 4.72
CA GLY A 307 -0.90 12.59 6.15
C GLY A 307 -0.24 11.56 7.08
N TRP A 308 0.42 10.52 6.54
CA TRP A 308 1.13 9.52 7.34
C TRP A 308 2.54 9.98 7.74
N PHE A 309 3.19 9.20 8.59
CA PHE A 309 4.56 9.39 9.05
C PHE A 309 5.44 8.25 8.55
N ALA A 310 6.41 8.54 7.68
CA ALA A 310 7.43 7.59 7.25
C ALA A 310 8.62 7.64 8.20
N ILE A 311 9.04 6.49 8.72
CA ILE A 311 10.25 6.38 9.53
C ILE A 311 11.39 5.91 8.66
N THR A 312 12.49 6.64 8.69
CA THR A 312 13.68 6.36 7.89
C THR A 312 14.92 6.27 8.76
N LEU A 313 15.98 5.65 8.24
CA LEU A 313 17.32 5.96 8.74
C LEU A 313 17.54 7.48 8.70
N ARG A 314 18.32 7.98 9.66
CA ARG A 314 18.59 9.42 9.80
C ARG A 314 19.24 10.03 8.55
N ASP A 315 20.17 9.28 7.98
CA ASP A 315 20.95 9.71 6.82
C ASP A 315 20.34 9.19 5.52
N THR A 316 20.66 9.88 4.43
CA THR A 316 20.30 9.50 3.06
C THR A 316 21.53 9.02 2.30
N PHE A 317 21.34 8.14 1.32
CA PHE A 317 22.45 7.46 0.65
C PHE A 317 22.25 7.43 -0.87
N ALA A 318 23.34 7.25 -1.63
CA ALA A 318 23.23 6.93 -3.05
C ALA A 318 22.45 5.62 -3.25
N GLU A 319 21.67 5.49 -4.33
CA GLU A 319 20.75 4.36 -4.52
C GLU A 319 21.37 2.97 -4.29
N PRO A 320 22.54 2.63 -4.86
CA PRO A 320 23.14 1.31 -4.66
C PRO A 320 23.50 1.07 -3.19
N MET A 321 24.01 2.10 -2.52
CA MET A 321 24.39 2.06 -1.11
C MET A 321 23.17 1.96 -0.20
N ALA A 322 22.09 2.70 -0.46
CA ALA A 322 20.85 2.62 0.29
C ALA A 322 20.30 1.19 0.28
N LYS A 323 20.34 0.54 -0.90
CA LYS A 323 19.91 -0.86 -1.06
C LYS A 323 20.82 -1.82 -0.29
N SER A 324 22.14 -1.75 -0.49
CA SER A 324 23.08 -2.66 0.17
C SER A 324 23.07 -2.50 1.70
N LEU A 325 23.01 -1.26 2.19
CA LEU A 325 22.92 -0.95 3.61
C LEU A 325 21.64 -1.51 4.21
N ALA A 326 20.49 -1.30 3.55
CA ALA A 326 19.23 -1.87 4.02
C ALA A 326 19.32 -3.39 4.11
N ASP A 327 19.87 -4.06 3.11
CA ASP A 327 20.03 -5.53 3.10
C ASP A 327 20.95 -6.03 4.22
N GLU A 328 22.08 -5.35 4.46
CA GLU A 328 23.02 -5.68 5.55
C GLU A 328 22.40 -5.45 6.94
N MET A 329 21.72 -4.33 7.14
CA MET A 329 21.06 -4.01 8.41
C MET A 329 19.91 -4.96 8.71
N LYS A 330 19.14 -5.38 7.68
CA LYS A 330 18.12 -6.42 7.81
C LYS A 330 18.72 -7.77 8.20
N ALA A 331 19.82 -8.16 7.56
CA ALA A 331 20.50 -9.43 7.87
C ALA A 331 21.01 -9.49 9.32
N ARG A 332 21.39 -8.33 9.88
CA ARG A 332 21.81 -8.19 11.29
C ARG A 332 20.66 -7.93 12.26
N GLY A 333 19.41 -7.85 11.79
CA GLY A 333 18.25 -7.53 12.62
C GLY A 333 18.24 -6.09 13.17
N ALA A 334 19.07 -5.20 12.63
CA ALA A 334 19.17 -3.80 13.08
C ALA A 334 17.98 -2.93 12.60
N ILE A 335 17.31 -3.34 11.52
CA ILE A 335 16.07 -2.75 11.01
C ILE A 335 15.07 -3.85 10.62
N PRO A 336 13.77 -3.55 10.53
CA PRO A 336 12.74 -4.49 10.07
C PRO A 336 13.03 -5.08 8.69
N THR A 337 12.67 -6.34 8.48
CA THR A 337 12.94 -7.06 7.22
C THR A 337 12.14 -6.54 6.03
N ASP A 338 11.08 -5.78 6.27
CA ASP A 338 10.27 -5.07 5.28
C ASP A 338 10.80 -3.65 4.98
N ALA A 339 11.92 -3.24 5.57
CA ALA A 339 12.58 -1.98 5.23
C ALA A 339 13.04 -1.94 3.76
N TYR A 340 12.87 -0.79 3.12
CA TYR A 340 13.16 -0.59 1.69
C TYR A 340 13.77 0.77 1.38
N SER A 341 14.47 0.86 0.24
CA SER A 341 15.01 2.13 -0.25
C SER A 341 14.00 2.88 -1.11
N THR A 342 13.90 4.20 -0.90
CA THR A 342 12.96 5.09 -1.59
C THR A 342 13.58 6.46 -1.85
N ASN A 343 13.15 7.13 -2.93
CA ASN A 343 13.57 8.50 -3.25
C ASN A 343 12.92 9.55 -2.33
N GLY A 344 11.92 9.16 -1.53
CA GLY A 344 11.28 10.06 -0.56
C GLY A 344 10.50 11.22 -1.18
N ASN A 345 10.14 11.18 -2.47
CA ASN A 345 9.51 12.32 -3.16
C ASN A 345 8.18 12.79 -2.54
N THR A 346 7.48 11.91 -1.81
CA THR A 346 6.24 12.23 -1.11
C THR A 346 6.45 12.71 0.33
N TYR A 347 7.70 12.80 0.80
CA TYR A 347 8.02 13.30 2.13
C TYR A 347 7.95 14.82 2.11
N VAL A 348 7.26 15.39 3.09
CA VAL A 348 6.95 16.82 3.16
C VAL A 348 7.95 17.55 4.04
N ARG A 349 8.22 17.00 5.23
CA ARG A 349 9.16 17.57 6.19
C ARG A 349 9.53 16.54 7.23
N LYS A 350 10.71 16.69 7.84
CA LYS A 350 11.05 16.00 9.08
C LYS A 350 10.22 16.56 10.24
N VAL A 351 9.54 15.70 10.98
CA VAL A 351 8.69 16.08 12.12
C VAL A 351 9.24 15.58 13.46
N CYS A 352 10.13 14.59 13.45
CA CYS A 352 10.85 14.10 14.62
C CYS A 352 12.13 13.38 14.19
N CYS A 353 13.16 13.23 15.01
CA CYS A 353 13.45 13.93 16.26
C CYS A 353 14.89 14.41 16.08
N ASN A 354 15.08 15.72 15.99
CA ASN A 354 16.42 16.31 15.91
C ASN A 354 17.04 16.31 17.32
N GLN A 355 17.38 15.13 17.83
CA GLN A 355 18.26 15.03 18.99
C GLN A 355 19.54 14.32 18.58
N VAL A 356 20.57 15.15 18.39
CA VAL A 356 21.96 14.78 18.69
C VAL A 356 22.10 14.90 20.21
N PRO A 357 22.76 13.97 20.90
CA PRO A 357 23.04 14.08 22.33
C PRO A 357 23.82 15.35 22.70
#